data_AF-X0VB09-F1
#
_entry.id   AF-X0VB09-F1
#
_cell.length_a   1.000
_cell.length_b   1.000
_cell.length_c   1.000
_cell.angle_alpha   90.00
_cell.angle_beta   90.00
_cell.angle_gamma   90.00
#
_symmetry.space_group_name_H-M   'P 1'
#
loop_
_entity.id
_entity.type
_entity.pdbx_description
1 polymer ?
#
loop_
_entity_poly.entity_id
_entity_poly.type
_entity_poly.pdbx_seq_one_letter_code
_entity_poly.pdbx_strand_id
1 'polypeptide(L)'
;MNQPQWETLMAVVEGRRVEPVPVGFIIDSPWLPVWAGMSILDYFASERLWLQANRRAIDRFPDVIFLPGFWPEFGMCTEPSAFGCRPVWHEDEFPFAEPVSGGTDAIADLAQPNPAKHGLPPLALKRLVHARPAIEQAGHAIRFAVARGPLNIAAFLMGSTEFL
;
A
#
# COMPACT_ATOMS: atom_id res chain seq x y z
N MET A 1 -0.22 -2.53 -13.56
CA MET A 1 0.42 -3.65 -14.28
C MET A 1 -0.36 -3.96 -15.55
N ASN A 2 0.30 -3.94 -16.71
CA ASN A 2 -0.35 -4.30 -17.98
C ASN A 2 -0.41 -5.84 -18.15
N GLN A 3 -1.12 -6.30 -19.18
CA GLN A 3 -1.31 -7.74 -19.41
C GLN A 3 0.01 -8.51 -19.66
N PRO A 4 0.94 -8.05 -20.52
CA PRO A 4 2.22 -8.73 -20.71
C PRO A 4 3.08 -8.85 -19.44
N GLN A 5 3.14 -7.79 -18.62
CA GLN A 5 3.85 -7.81 -17.34
C GLN A 5 3.22 -8.81 -16.37
N TRP A 6 1.88 -8.92 -16.36
CA TRP A 6 1.17 -9.90 -15.54
C TRP A 6 1.47 -11.34 -15.95
N GLU A 7 1.43 -11.64 -17.26
CA GLU A 7 1.75 -12.98 -17.78
C GLU A 7 3.21 -13.35 -17.50
N THR A 8 4.12 -12.38 -17.63
CA THR A 8 5.54 -12.54 -17.28
C THR A 8 5.70 -12.87 -15.81
N LEU A 9 5.05 -12.12 -14.92
CA LEU A 9 5.10 -12.39 -13.48
C LEU A 9 4.54 -13.77 -13.13
N MET A 10 3.41 -14.16 -13.73
CA MET A 10 2.83 -15.48 -13.50
C MET A 10 3.78 -16.60 -13.96
N ALA A 11 4.47 -16.43 -15.09
CA ALA A 11 5.49 -17.38 -15.53
C ALA A 11 6.64 -17.52 -14.50
N VAL A 12 7.11 -16.41 -13.93
CA VAL A 12 8.12 -16.42 -12.87
C VAL A 12 7.62 -17.14 -11.62
N VAL A 13 6.40 -16.84 -11.16
CA VAL A 13 5.78 -17.47 -9.98
C VAL A 13 5.58 -18.98 -10.18
N GLU A 14 5.28 -19.41 -11.40
CA GLU A 14 5.17 -20.83 -11.79
C GLU A 14 6.53 -21.54 -11.92
N GLY A 15 7.65 -20.83 -11.69
CA GLY A 15 9.00 -21.38 -11.80
C GLY A 15 9.46 -21.58 -13.25
N ARG A 16 8.78 -20.99 -14.24
CA ARG A 16 9.21 -21.04 -15.65
C ARG A 16 10.43 -20.14 -15.85
N ARG A 17 11.33 -20.56 -16.74
CA ARG A 17 12.45 -19.72 -17.20
C ARG A 17 11.91 -18.63 -18.12
N VAL A 18 12.21 -17.37 -17.78
CA VAL A 18 11.86 -16.19 -18.56
C VAL A 18 13.15 -15.50 -18.99
N GLU A 19 13.29 -15.21 -20.28
CA GLU A 19 14.42 -14.47 -20.83
C GLU A 19 13.96 -13.32 -21.73
N PRO A 20 14.54 -12.12 -21.61
CA PRO A 20 15.52 -11.73 -20.58
C PRO A 20 14.93 -11.78 -19.15
N VAL A 21 15.79 -11.86 -18.13
CA VAL A 21 15.34 -11.91 -16.72
C VAL A 21 14.53 -10.65 -16.42
N PRO A 22 13.27 -10.77 -15.98
CA PRO A 22 12.42 -9.61 -15.73
C PRO A 22 12.89 -8.86 -14.48
N VAL A 23 12.75 -7.53 -14.51
CA VAL A 23 13.04 -6.66 -13.36
C VAL A 23 11.74 -6.31 -12.67
N GLY A 24 11.64 -6.63 -11.38
CA GLY A 24 10.53 -6.27 -10.51
C GLY A 24 10.97 -5.30 -9.42
N PHE A 25 10.12 -4.31 -9.10
CA PHE A 25 10.40 -3.34 -8.04
C PHE A 25 9.16 -3.06 -7.20
N ILE A 26 9.32 -2.91 -5.89
CA ILE A 26 8.22 -2.53 -5.00
C ILE A 26 7.91 -1.05 -5.24
N ILE A 27 6.64 -0.72 -5.42
CA ILE A 27 6.16 0.65 -5.55
C ILE A 27 5.27 1.01 -4.36
N ASP A 28 5.76 1.94 -3.54
CA ASP A 28 5.13 2.35 -2.29
C ASP A 28 5.62 3.74 -1.84
N SER A 29 5.01 4.24 -0.76
CA SER A 29 5.26 5.57 -0.17
C SER A 29 6.68 5.85 0.36
N PRO A 30 7.53 4.88 0.73
CA PRO A 30 8.91 5.12 1.14
C PRO A 30 9.78 5.91 0.17
N TRP A 31 9.53 5.82 -1.13
CA TRP A 31 10.35 6.51 -2.14
C TRP A 31 9.55 7.32 -3.15
N LEU A 32 8.33 6.88 -3.47
CA LEU A 32 7.55 7.42 -4.57
C LEU A 32 7.17 8.91 -4.43
N PRO A 33 6.73 9.42 -3.26
CA PRO A 33 6.33 10.82 -3.10
C PRO A 33 7.49 11.79 -3.34
N VAL A 34 8.62 11.55 -2.66
CA VAL A 34 9.81 12.39 -2.75
C VAL A 34 10.39 12.35 -4.17
N TRP A 35 10.46 11.16 -4.78
CA TRP A 35 10.86 11.02 -6.18
C TRP A 35 9.92 11.77 -7.15
N ALA A 36 8.62 11.79 -6.85
CA ALA A 36 7.64 12.52 -7.63
C ALA A 36 7.64 14.04 -7.37
N GLY A 37 8.41 14.52 -6.37
CA GLY A 37 8.56 15.94 -6.05
C GLY A 37 7.41 16.52 -5.24
N MET A 38 6.81 15.74 -4.34
CA MET A 38 5.75 16.16 -3.41
C MET A 38 6.07 15.71 -1.98
N SER A 39 5.41 16.33 -0.99
CA SER A 39 5.49 15.87 0.39
C SER A 39 4.86 14.49 0.55
N ILE A 40 5.25 13.78 1.60
CA ILE A 40 4.69 12.46 1.91
C ILE A 40 3.19 12.61 2.24
N LEU A 41 2.82 13.66 2.97
CA LEU A 41 1.43 13.93 3.32
C LEU A 41 0.57 14.25 2.10
N ASP A 42 1.06 15.02 1.13
CA ASP A 42 0.32 15.32 -0.10
C ASP A 42 -0.02 14.06 -0.89
N TYR A 43 0.93 13.12 -0.97
CA TYR A 43 0.71 11.81 -1.60
C TYR A 43 -0.41 11.02 -0.92
N PHE A 44 -0.49 11.06 0.42
CA PHE A 44 -1.55 10.39 1.15
C PHE A 44 -2.87 11.15 1.16
N ALA A 45 -2.86 12.49 1.16
CA ALA A 45 -4.05 13.31 1.23
C ALA A 45 -4.79 13.41 -0.12
N SER A 46 -4.07 13.29 -1.24
CA SER A 46 -4.63 13.48 -2.58
C SER A 46 -4.60 12.23 -3.44
N GLU A 47 -5.78 11.69 -3.75
CA GLU A 47 -5.93 10.61 -4.74
C GLU A 47 -5.36 10.98 -6.11
N ARG A 48 -5.52 12.24 -6.52
CA ARG A 48 -4.99 12.74 -7.79
C ARG A 48 -3.46 12.70 -7.81
N LEU A 49 -2.81 13.20 -6.76
CA LEU A 49 -1.34 13.21 -6.68
C LEU A 49 -0.79 11.78 -6.55
N TRP A 50 -1.43 10.93 -5.75
CA TRP A 50 -1.13 9.50 -5.66
C TRP A 50 -1.14 8.83 -7.03
N LEU A 51 -2.22 9.00 -7.81
CA LEU A 51 -2.35 8.39 -9.13
C LEU A 51 -1.30 8.95 -10.10
N GLN A 52 -1.05 10.26 -10.08
CA GLN A 52 -0.05 10.92 -10.92
C GLN A 52 1.36 10.39 -10.64
N ALA A 53 1.73 10.22 -9.37
CA ALA A 53 3.03 9.68 -8.99
C ALA A 53 3.21 8.23 -9.47
N ASN A 54 2.21 7.37 -9.24
CA ASN A 54 2.23 5.98 -9.71
C ASN A 54 2.36 5.90 -11.23
N ARG A 55 1.57 6.70 -11.97
CA ARG A 55 1.66 6.75 -13.43
C ARG A 55 3.02 7.24 -13.90
N ARG A 56 3.55 8.30 -13.29
CA ARG A 56 4.88 8.83 -13.63
C ARG A 56 5.97 7.77 -13.51
N ALA A 57 5.94 6.92 -12.48
CA ALA A 57 6.89 5.82 -12.32
C ALA A 57 6.73 4.79 -13.45
N ILE A 58 5.50 4.33 -13.70
CA ILE A 58 5.20 3.32 -14.72
C ILE A 58 5.56 3.80 -16.13
N ASP A 59 5.19 5.04 -16.47
CA ASP A 59 5.44 5.64 -17.78
C ASP A 59 6.95 5.89 -17.99
N ARG A 60 7.70 6.18 -16.91
CA ARG A 60 9.15 6.42 -16.97
C ARG A 60 9.96 5.14 -17.13
N PHE A 61 9.48 4.03 -16.58
CA PHE A 61 10.16 2.74 -16.53
C PHE A 61 9.24 1.61 -17.05
N PRO A 62 8.90 1.61 -18.36
CA PRO A 62 7.90 0.67 -18.91
C PRO A 62 8.33 -0.80 -18.84
N ASP A 63 9.63 -1.06 -18.80
CA ASP A 63 10.21 -2.41 -18.73
C ASP A 63 10.27 -2.98 -17.30
N VAL A 64 9.95 -2.17 -16.27
CA VAL A 64 9.95 -2.59 -14.87
C VAL A 64 8.55 -3.04 -14.45
N ILE A 65 8.47 -4.21 -13.82
CA ILE A 65 7.26 -4.73 -13.21
C ILE A 65 7.13 -4.12 -11.81
N PHE A 66 6.32 -3.07 -11.68
CA PHE A 66 6.01 -2.49 -10.37
C PHE A 66 4.99 -3.32 -9.60
N LEU A 67 5.36 -3.71 -8.38
CA LEU A 67 4.58 -4.56 -7.47
C LEU A 67 4.15 -3.74 -6.24
N PRO A 68 2.85 -3.72 -5.88
CA PRO A 68 1.69 -4.35 -6.54
C PRO A 68 1.15 -3.55 -7.74
N GLY A 69 1.80 -2.44 -8.10
CA GLY A 69 1.29 -1.45 -9.05
C GLY A 69 0.65 -0.30 -8.28
N PHE A 70 -0.65 -0.09 -8.42
CA PHE A 70 -1.34 1.01 -7.73
C PHE A 70 -1.67 0.62 -6.28
N TRP A 71 -0.72 0.73 -5.36
CA TRP A 71 -0.94 0.44 -3.92
C TRP A 71 -1.70 1.59 -3.23
N PRO A 72 -2.97 1.41 -2.83
CA PRO A 72 -3.79 2.43 -2.16
C PRO A 72 -3.50 2.51 -0.66
N GLU A 73 -2.25 2.66 -0.27
CA GLU A 73 -1.89 2.69 1.15
C GLU A 73 -1.95 4.08 1.78
N PHE A 74 -2.08 4.06 3.11
CA PHE A 74 -1.90 5.16 4.04
C PHE A 74 -0.71 4.85 4.95
N GLY A 75 0.40 4.43 4.33
CA GLY A 75 1.58 3.88 4.98
C GLY A 75 1.22 2.71 5.91
N MET A 76 1.93 2.64 7.04
CA MET A 76 1.72 1.62 8.05
C MET A 76 0.47 1.81 8.90
N CYS A 77 -0.29 2.90 8.69
CA CYS A 77 -1.50 3.18 9.46
C CYS A 77 -2.75 2.46 8.92
N THR A 78 -2.72 1.96 7.68
CA THR A 78 -3.91 1.48 6.96
C THR A 78 -4.69 0.44 7.78
N GLU A 79 -4.14 -0.75 8.01
CA GLU A 79 -4.81 -1.80 8.77
C GLU A 79 -4.86 -1.53 10.29
N PRO A 80 -3.78 -1.07 10.95
CA PRO A 80 -3.82 -0.81 12.40
C PRO A 80 -4.91 0.17 12.81
N SER A 81 -5.21 1.18 11.99
CA SER A 81 -6.29 2.13 12.28
C SER A 81 -7.68 1.48 12.44
N ALA A 82 -7.91 0.33 11.81
CA ALA A 82 -9.17 -0.40 11.93
C ALA A 82 -9.31 -1.12 13.29
N PHE A 83 -8.20 -1.37 13.98
CA PHE A 83 -8.13 -1.93 15.33
C PHE A 83 -8.10 -0.86 16.43
N GLY A 84 -8.16 0.43 16.06
CA GLY A 84 -8.15 1.54 17.01
C GLY A 84 -6.78 2.17 17.28
N CYS A 85 -5.72 1.73 16.58
CA CYS A 85 -4.45 2.47 16.58
C CYS A 85 -4.67 3.89 16.03
N ARG A 86 -4.10 4.90 16.68
CA ARG A 86 -4.23 6.29 16.22
C ARG A 86 -3.19 6.57 15.14
N PRO A 87 -3.58 6.97 13.92
CA PRO A 87 -2.64 7.44 12.91
C PRO A 87 -2.04 8.80 13.30
N VAL A 88 -0.72 8.93 13.23
CA VAL A 88 0.03 10.16 13.40
C VAL A 88 0.62 10.55 12.06
N TRP A 89 0.33 11.79 11.63
CA TRP A 89 0.69 12.31 10.32
C TRP A 89 1.68 13.46 10.45
N HIS A 90 2.63 13.48 9.54
CA HIS A 90 3.67 14.51 9.41
C HIS A 90 3.75 14.91 7.94
N GLU A 91 4.26 16.11 7.66
CA GLU A 91 4.35 16.63 6.29
C GLU A 91 5.30 15.78 5.41
N ASP A 92 6.53 15.60 5.89
CA ASP A 92 7.64 14.98 5.15
C ASP A 92 8.21 13.73 5.86
N GLU A 93 7.47 13.15 6.80
CA GLU A 93 7.84 11.91 7.48
C GLU A 93 6.76 10.84 7.28
N PHE A 94 7.15 9.57 7.35
CA PHE A 94 6.20 8.46 7.21
C PHE A 94 5.18 8.46 8.36
N PRO A 95 3.89 8.20 8.07
CA PRO A 95 2.90 8.15 9.12
C PRO A 95 3.13 6.93 10.02
N PHE A 96 2.89 7.11 11.31
CA PHE A 96 3.04 6.07 12.32
C PHE A 96 1.71 5.80 13.01
N ALA A 97 1.46 4.54 13.35
CA ALA A 97 0.28 4.14 14.12
C ALA A 97 0.65 4.00 15.59
N GLU A 98 0.10 4.87 16.45
CA GLU A 98 0.22 4.69 17.90
C GLU A 98 -0.38 3.33 18.31
N PRO A 99 0.30 2.55 19.17
CA PRO A 99 -0.22 1.30 19.68
C PRO A 99 -1.62 1.43 20.29
N VAL A 100 -2.32 0.30 20.37
CA VAL A 100 -3.65 0.26 20.99
C VAL A 100 -3.55 0.74 22.44
N SER A 101 -4.46 1.65 22.82
CA SER A 101 -4.54 2.15 24.19
C SER A 101 -4.89 1.01 25.15
N GLY A 102 -4.18 0.91 26.27
CA GLY A 102 -4.32 -0.19 27.22
C GLY A 102 -3.29 -1.31 27.05
N GLY A 103 -2.38 -1.20 26.09
CA GLY A 103 -1.26 -2.12 25.93
C GLY A 103 -1.70 -3.53 25.52
N THR A 104 -0.86 -4.53 25.81
CA THR A 104 -1.08 -5.93 25.42
C THR A 104 -2.35 -6.52 26.00
N ASP A 105 -2.75 -6.10 27.21
CA ASP A 105 -3.94 -6.61 27.88
C ASP A 105 -5.22 -6.28 27.11
N ALA A 106 -5.28 -5.10 26.47
CA ALA A 106 -6.42 -4.68 25.67
C ALA A 106 -6.57 -5.45 24.35
N ILE A 107 -5.52 -6.14 23.90
CA ILE A 107 -5.51 -6.83 22.59
C ILE A 107 -6.45 -8.04 22.59
N ALA A 108 -6.54 -8.75 23.73
CA ALA A 108 -7.41 -9.92 23.86
C ALA A 108 -8.89 -9.57 23.65
N ASP A 109 -9.26 -8.32 23.95
CA ASP A 109 -10.63 -7.82 23.88
C ASP A 109 -10.91 -7.03 22.59
N LEU A 110 -9.96 -6.97 21.65
CA LEU A 110 -10.16 -6.25 20.39
C LEU A 110 -11.24 -6.91 19.54
N ALA A 111 -12.25 -6.12 19.17
CA ALA A 111 -13.24 -6.54 18.21
C ALA A 111 -12.59 -6.75 16.82
N GLN A 112 -13.06 -7.78 16.10
CA GLN A 112 -12.65 -8.00 14.72
C GLN A 112 -12.98 -6.75 13.88
N PRO A 113 -12.00 -6.14 13.19
CA PRO A 113 -12.24 -4.94 12.41
C PRO A 113 -13.11 -5.26 11.19
N ASN A 114 -13.97 -4.30 10.83
CA ASN A 114 -14.69 -4.35 9.57
C ASN A 114 -13.97 -3.45 8.55
N PRO A 115 -13.29 -4.01 7.53
CA PRO A 115 -12.50 -3.23 6.57
C PRO A 115 -13.33 -2.31 5.67
N ALA A 116 -14.66 -2.45 5.67
CA ALA A 116 -15.56 -1.54 4.96
C ALA A 116 -16.03 -0.36 5.84
N LYS A 117 -15.70 -0.34 7.14
CA LYS A 117 -16.25 0.64 8.10
C LYS A 117 -15.22 1.29 9.01
N HIS A 118 -14.26 0.53 9.52
CA HIS A 118 -13.37 0.99 10.59
C HIS A 118 -12.07 1.52 10.00
N GLY A 119 -11.57 2.64 10.53
CA GLY A 119 -10.28 3.20 10.19
C GLY A 119 -10.15 3.67 8.73
N LEU A 120 -8.92 3.55 8.21
CA LEU A 120 -8.49 3.95 6.88
C LEU A 120 -8.77 2.94 5.73
N PRO A 121 -8.95 1.62 5.94
CA PRO A 121 -9.26 0.66 4.88
C PRO A 121 -10.42 1.06 3.94
N PRO A 122 -11.57 1.60 4.42
CA PRO A 122 -12.62 2.04 3.49
C PRO A 122 -12.15 3.16 2.55
N LEU A 123 -11.25 4.05 3.00
CA LEU A 123 -10.69 5.11 2.17
C LEU A 123 -9.71 4.55 1.12
N ALA A 124 -8.89 3.57 1.51
CA ALA A 124 -7.98 2.86 0.61
C ALA A 124 -8.75 2.14 -0.51
N LEU A 125 -9.82 1.43 -0.14
CA LEU A 125 -10.69 0.75 -1.10
C LEU A 125 -11.40 1.74 -2.03
N LYS A 126 -11.94 2.84 -1.51
CA LYS A 126 -12.61 3.85 -2.33
C LYS A 126 -11.64 4.54 -3.30
N ARG A 127 -10.40 4.80 -2.88
CA ARG A 127 -9.34 5.31 -3.75
C ARG A 127 -9.14 4.41 -4.98
N LEU A 128 -9.05 3.10 -4.80
CA LEU A 128 -8.95 2.17 -5.93
C LEU A 128 -10.18 2.19 -6.82
N VAL A 129 -11.38 2.26 -6.25
CA VAL A 129 -12.63 2.30 -7.02
C VAL A 129 -12.68 3.55 -7.90
N HIS A 130 -12.34 4.72 -7.36
CA HIS A 130 -12.37 5.98 -8.11
C HIS A 130 -11.25 6.05 -9.16
N ALA A 131 -10.06 5.53 -8.85
CA ALA A 131 -8.94 5.53 -9.78
C ALA A 131 -9.02 4.45 -10.86
N ARG A 132 -9.83 3.39 -10.67
CA ARG A 132 -9.93 2.25 -11.58
C ARG A 132 -10.15 2.65 -13.05
N PRO A 133 -11.11 3.53 -13.40
CA PRO A 133 -11.31 3.91 -14.79
C PRO A 133 -10.04 4.50 -15.43
N ALA A 134 -9.31 5.36 -14.71
CA ALA A 134 -8.08 5.98 -15.22
C ALA A 134 -6.92 4.97 -15.29
N ILE A 135 -6.85 4.00 -14.37
CA ILE A 135 -5.89 2.89 -14.39
C ILE A 135 -6.13 1.99 -15.60
N GLU A 136 -7.38 1.62 -15.86
CA GLU A 136 -7.78 0.75 -16.97
C GLU A 136 -7.62 1.44 -18.32
N GLN A 137 -7.97 2.73 -18.42
CA GLN A 137 -7.70 3.54 -19.61
C GLN A 137 -6.21 3.65 -19.94
N ALA A 138 -5.33 3.57 -18.94
CA ALA A 138 -3.88 3.51 -19.13
C ALA A 138 -3.36 2.10 -19.51
N GLY A 139 -4.25 1.12 -19.73
CA GLY A 139 -3.87 -0.24 -20.11
C GLY A 139 -3.38 -1.09 -18.93
N HIS A 140 -3.67 -0.69 -17.70
CA HIS A 140 -3.30 -1.40 -16.49
C HIS A 140 -4.51 -1.98 -15.76
N ALA A 141 -4.27 -3.03 -14.98
CA ALA A 141 -5.28 -3.61 -14.10
C ALA A 141 -4.78 -3.65 -12.65
N ILE A 142 -5.73 -3.67 -11.72
CA ILE A 142 -5.49 -3.95 -10.30
C ILE A 142 -5.45 -5.47 -10.15
N ARG A 143 -4.25 -6.02 -9.89
CA ARG A 143 -4.01 -7.48 -9.86
C ARG A 143 -3.83 -8.05 -8.46
N PHE A 144 -3.50 -7.21 -7.50
CA PHE A 144 -3.13 -7.64 -6.16
C PHE A 144 -4.17 -7.21 -5.14
N ALA A 145 -4.45 -8.10 -4.20
CA ALA A 145 -4.88 -7.67 -2.88
C ALA A 145 -3.67 -7.00 -2.20
N VAL A 146 -3.90 -5.80 -1.69
CA VAL A 146 -2.90 -5.02 -0.96
C VAL A 146 -3.24 -5.05 0.52
N ALA A 147 -2.48 -5.85 1.26
CA ALA A 147 -2.66 -5.99 2.70
C ALA A 147 -1.29 -6.21 3.36
N ARG A 148 -1.15 -5.72 4.59
CA ARG A 148 0.02 -5.97 5.42
C ARG A 148 -0.09 -7.36 6.07
N GLY A 149 1.07 -8.01 6.26
CA GLY A 149 1.13 -9.32 6.91
C GLY A 149 0.73 -9.27 8.39
N PRO A 150 0.23 -10.38 8.95
CA PRO A 150 -0.34 -10.41 10.30
C PRO A 150 0.66 -10.06 11.40
N LEU A 151 1.91 -10.53 11.30
CA LEU A 151 2.97 -10.18 12.28
C LEU A 151 3.28 -8.69 12.28
N ASN A 152 3.30 -8.09 11.09
CA ASN A 152 3.56 -6.66 10.95
C ASN A 152 2.42 -5.85 11.55
N ILE A 153 1.16 -6.22 11.30
CA ILE A 153 0.01 -5.58 11.94
C ILE A 153 0.11 -5.71 13.46
N ALA A 154 0.37 -6.91 13.99
CA ALA A 154 0.49 -7.15 15.42
C ALA A 154 1.58 -6.29 16.10
N ALA A 155 2.72 -6.09 15.45
CA ALA A 155 3.79 -5.22 15.95
C ALA A 155 3.33 -3.75 16.11
N PHE A 156 2.46 -3.25 15.23
CA PHE A 156 1.88 -1.92 15.37
C PHE A 156 0.75 -1.86 16.41
N LEU A 157 0.00 -2.95 16.60
CA LEU A 157 -1.02 -3.00 17.66
C LEU A 157 -0.40 -2.96 19.06
N MET A 158 0.70 -3.71 19.26
CA MET A 158 1.41 -3.84 20.53
C MET A 158 2.42 -2.70 20.79
N GLY A 159 2.99 -2.16 19.72
CA GLY A 159 4.26 -1.43 19.79
C GLY A 159 5.44 -2.40 19.73
N SER A 160 6.51 -2.00 19.03
CA SER A 160 7.63 -2.89 18.71
C SER A 160 8.36 -3.45 19.94
N THR A 161 8.41 -2.70 21.04
CA THR A 161 9.06 -3.15 22.29
C THR A 161 8.30 -4.27 22.96
N GLU A 162 6.97 -4.20 23.04
CA GLU A 162 6.15 -5.24 23.68
C GLU A 162 5.95 -6.46 22.78
N PHE A 163 6.16 -6.31 21.47
CA PHE A 163 6.03 -7.38 20.49
C PHE A 163 7.22 -8.35 20.45
N LEU A 164 8.43 -7.88 20.80
CA LEU A 164 9.69 -8.63 20.71
C LEU A 164 10.16 -9.15 22.08
#